data_AF-A0A9E2R475-F1
#
_entry.id   AF-A0A9E2R475-F1
#
_cell.length_a   1.000
_cell.length_b   1.000
_cell.length_c   1.000
_cell.angle_alpha   90.00
_cell.angle_beta   90.00
_cell.angle_gamma   90.00
#
_symmetry.space_group_name_H-M   'P 1'
#
loop_
_entity.id
_entity.type
_entity.pdbx_description
1 polymer ?
#
loop_
_entity_poly.entity_id
_entity_poly.type
_entity_poly.pdbx_seq_one_letter_code
_entity_poly.pdbx_strand_id
1 'polypeptide(L)' 'MATGISTSLRFGRAQRLAVSADFDRLKARGRRLTEGCLVANWMDLPAGATPRLGVVTSRRLGNAVVRARARR' A
#
# COMPACT_ATOMS: atom_id res chain seq x y z
N MET A 1 -30.91 -9.70 18.40
CA MET A 1 -30.56 -9.71 16.96
C MET A 1 -29.27 -8.94 16.78
N ALA A 2 -28.14 -9.62 16.60
CA ALA A 2 -26.86 -8.97 16.34
C ALA A 2 -26.68 -8.80 14.82
N THR A 3 -26.70 -7.56 14.35
CA THR A 3 -26.38 -7.19 12.97
C THR A 3 -24.90 -7.48 12.72
N GLY A 4 -24.62 -8.52 11.93
CA GLY A 4 -23.27 -8.86 11.51
C GLY A 4 -22.70 -7.74 10.65
N ILE A 5 -21.85 -6.90 11.22
CA ILE A 5 -21.05 -5.95 10.45
C ILE A 5 -20.02 -6.80 9.70
N SER A 6 -20.22 -7.02 8.41
CA SER A 6 -19.18 -7.63 7.56
C SER A 6 -18.03 -6.63 7.47
N THR A 7 -17.07 -6.74 8.38
CA THR A 7 -15.86 -5.92 8.37
C THR A 7 -14.97 -6.44 7.26
N SER A 8 -15.21 -5.96 6.04
CA SER A 8 -14.33 -6.22 4.90
C SER A 8 -12.89 -5.83 5.30
N LEU A 9 -11.98 -6.81 5.40
CA LEU A 9 -10.56 -6.60 5.72
C LEU A 9 -9.77 -5.94 4.57
N ARG A 10 -10.46 -5.29 3.63
CA ARG A 10 -9.90 -4.66 2.44
C ARG A 10 -9.67 -3.19 2.72
N PHE A 11 -8.53 -2.67 2.28
CA PHE A 11 -8.26 -1.23 2.30
C PHE A 11 -9.32 -0.47 1.50
N GLY A 12 -10.03 0.44 2.19
CA GLY A 12 -10.99 1.37 1.59
C GLY A 12 -10.30 2.43 0.73
N ARG A 13 -11.08 3.25 0.03
CA ARG A 13 -10.54 4.27 -0.89
C ARG A 13 -9.60 5.26 -0.16
N ALA A 14 -9.99 5.73 1.03
CA ALA A 14 -9.20 6.66 1.83
C ALA A 14 -7.88 6.06 2.35
N GLN A 15 -7.77 4.73 2.41
CA GLN A 15 -6.59 4.01 2.89
C GLN A 15 -5.63 3.62 1.76
N ARG A 16 -5.87 4.05 0.52
CA ARG A 16 -5.03 3.72 -0.64
C ARG A 16 -4.22 4.92 -1.10
N LEU A 17 -2.94 4.69 -1.35
CA LEU A 17 -2.09 5.57 -2.14
C LEU A 17 -2.38 5.34 -3.62
N ALA A 18 -3.07 6.28 -4.26
CA ALA A 18 -3.58 6.12 -5.63
C ALA A 18 -2.89 7.00 -6.67
N VAL A 19 -2.24 8.09 -6.26
CA VAL A 19 -1.71 9.11 -7.17
C VAL A 19 -0.19 9.03 -7.22
N SER A 20 0.39 9.09 -8.42
CA SER A 20 1.84 8.99 -8.66
C SER A 20 2.65 9.98 -7.82
N ALA A 21 2.14 11.22 -7.66
CA ALA A 21 2.77 12.25 -6.85
C ALA A 21 2.98 11.86 -5.38
N ASP A 22 2.08 11.06 -4.79
CA ASP A 22 2.29 10.56 -3.43
C ASP A 22 3.47 9.56 -3.38
N PHE A 23 3.62 8.70 -4.39
CA PHE A 23 4.75 7.78 -4.48
C PHE A 23 6.07 8.51 -4.68
N ASP A 24 6.08 9.54 -5.53
CA ASP A 24 7.28 10.35 -5.77
C ASP A 24 7.68 11.12 -4.51
N ARG A 25 6.70 11.66 -3.76
CA ARG A 25 6.93 12.27 -2.45
C ARG A 25 7.53 11.28 -1.45
N LEU A 26 6.99 10.05 -1.37
CA LEU A 26 7.53 9.01 -0.49
C LEU A 26 8.97 8.64 -0.83
N LYS A 27 9.31 8.54 -2.12
CA LYS A 27 10.69 8.26 -2.57
C LYS A 27 11.64 9.41 -2.28
N ALA A 28 11.19 10.65 -2.44
CA ALA A 28 12.05 11.83 -2.32
C ALA A 28 12.25 12.29 -0.87
N ARG A 29 11.24 12.13 0.00
CA ARG A 29 11.24 12.72 1.36
C ARG A 29 10.96 11.70 2.46
N GLY A 30 10.65 10.45 2.10
CA GLY A 30 10.38 9.40 3.07
C GLY A 30 11.64 8.66 3.52
N ARG A 31 11.41 7.67 4.38
CA ARG A 31 12.38 6.64 4.75
C ARG A 31 12.21 5.44 3.83
N ARG A 32 13.31 4.69 3.64
CA ARG A 32 13.36 3.53 2.78
C ARG A 32 14.06 2.37 3.48
N LEU A 33 13.50 1.17 3.29
CA LEU A 33 14.08 -0.10 3.71
C LEU A 33 13.97 -1.06 2.52
N THR A 34 15.02 -1.83 2.30
CA THR A 34 15.04 -2.89 1.28
C THR A 34 15.39 -4.19 1.99
N GLU A 35 14.54 -5.20 1.82
CA GLU A 35 14.72 -6.53 2.40
C GLU A 35 14.38 -7.57 1.32
N GLY A 36 15.40 -8.28 0.83
CA GLY A 36 15.26 -9.23 -0.28
C GLY A 36 14.59 -8.60 -1.51
N CYS A 37 13.41 -9.11 -1.88
CA CYS A 37 12.64 -8.62 -3.03
C CYS A 37 11.66 -7.49 -2.70
N LEU A 38 11.58 -7.06 -1.44
CA LEU A 38 10.66 -6.02 -0.97
C LEU A 38 11.40 -4.70 -0.78
N VAL A 39 10.79 -3.63 -1.30
CA VAL A 39 11.21 -2.25 -1.01
C VAL A 39 10.05 -1.55 -0.32
N ALA A 40 10.26 -1.16 0.93
CA ALA A 40 9.33 -0.35 1.70
C ALA A 40 9.77 1.11 1.67
N ASN A 41 8.86 2.00 1.26
CA ASN A 41 9.03 3.45 1.42
C ASN A 41 7.88 3.96 2.30
N TRP A 42 8.19 4.73 3.32
CA TRP A 42 7.19 5.26 4.24
C TRP A 42 7.57 6.65 4.72
N MET A 43 6.60 7.38 5.24
CA MET A 43 6.81 8.65 5.91
C MET A 43 5.87 8.74 7.10
N ASP A 44 6.27 9.49 8.13
CA ASP A 44 5.37 9.78 9.23
C ASP A 44 4.21 10.64 8.76
N LEU A 45 3.04 10.37 9.33
CA LEU A 45 1.84 11.14 9.09
C LEU A 45 1.54 12.00 10.32
N PRO A 46 0.91 13.17 10.14
CA PRO A 46 0.41 13.95 11.26
C PRO A 46 -0.52 13.13 12.14
N ALA A 47 -0.57 13.46 13.43
CA ALA A 47 -1.51 12.83 14.37
C ALA A 47 -2.96 12.95 13.84
N GLY A 48 -3.71 11.85 13.93
CA GLY A 48 -5.09 11.77 13.46
C GLY A 48 -5.26 11.57 11.94
N ALA A 49 -4.17 11.58 11.16
CA ALA A 49 -4.25 11.25 9.74
C ALA A 49 -4.54 9.75 9.51
N THR A 50 -5.33 9.45 8.50
CA THR A 50 -5.60 8.06 8.10
C THR A 50 -4.36 7.45 7.42
N PRO A 51 -3.86 6.28 7.86
CA PRO A 51 -2.76 5.61 7.19
C PRO A 51 -3.17 5.14 5.79
N ARG A 52 -2.24 5.29 4.84
CA ARG A 52 -2.46 4.94 3.43
C ARG A 52 -1.38 3.97 2.94
N LEU A 53 -1.77 2.99 2.13
CA LEU A 53 -0.88 1.99 1.55
C LEU A 53 -1.00 1.95 0.02
N GLY A 54 0.14 1.81 -0.66
CA GLY A 54 0.22 1.56 -2.10
C GLY A 54 1.24 0.47 -2.36
N VAL A 55 0.87 -0.51 -3.18
CA VAL A 55 1.74 -1.65 -3.50
C VAL A 55 1.95 -1.70 -5.01
N VAL A 56 3.21 -1.59 -5.41
CA VAL A 56 3.63 -1.66 -6.82
C VAL A 56 4.37 -2.99 -7.03
N THR A 57 3.88 -3.81 -7.96
CA THR A 57 4.51 -5.08 -8.33
C THR A 57 5.22 -4.95 -9.68
N SER A 58 6.49 -5.34 -9.76
CA SER A 58 7.23 -5.39 -11.03
C SER A 58 6.66 -6.44 -11.99
N ARG A 59 6.80 -6.21 -13.30
CA ARG A 59 6.47 -7.21 -14.34
C ARG A 59 7.36 -8.46 -14.25
N ARG A 60 8.56 -8.34 -13.65
CA ARG A 60 9.49 -9.48 -13.44
C ARG A 60 8.96 -10.53 -12.47
N LEU A 61 7.97 -10.18 -11.66
CA LEU A 61 7.36 -11.11 -10.71
C LEU A 61 6.56 -12.24 -11.39
N GLY A 62 6.20 -12.07 -12.68
CA GLY A 62 5.49 -13.07 -13.45
C GLY A 62 4.18 -12.54 -14.04
N ASN A 63 3.26 -13.46 -14.34
CA ASN A 63 2.00 -13.15 -15.00
C ASN A 63 1.04 -12.31 -14.11
N ALA A 64 -0.09 -11.88 -14.70
CA ALA A 64 -1.04 -11.00 -14.03
C ALA A 64 -1.61 -11.59 -12.72
N VAL A 65 -1.83 -12.91 -12.66
CA VAL A 65 -2.37 -13.59 -11.48
C VAL A 65 -1.35 -13.60 -10.35
N VAL A 66 -0.08 -13.92 -10.65
CA VAL A 66 1.01 -13.90 -9.66
C VAL A 66 1.16 -12.50 -9.06
N ARG A 67 1.16 -11.45 -9.91
CA ARG A 67 1.22 -10.06 -9.42
C ARG A 67 -0.01 -9.65 -8.62
N ALA A 68 -1.19 -10.12 -8.99
CA ALA A 68 -2.42 -9.85 -8.24
C ALA A 68 -2.42 -10.53 -6.86
N ARG A 69 -1.83 -11.73 -6.75
CA ARG A 69 -1.67 -12.43 -5.48
C ARG A 69 -0.64 -11.76 -4.58
N ALA A 70 0.54 -11.45 -5.09
CA ALA A 70 1.59 -10.80 -4.30
C ALA A 70 1.23 -9.39 -3.82
N ARG A 71 0.30 -8.71 -4.49
CA ARG A 71 -0.22 -7.40 -4.08
C ARG A 71 -1.23 -7.48 -2.93
N ARG A 72 -1.89 -8.63 -2.77
CA ARG A 72 -2.87 -8.87 -1.71
C ARG A 72 -2.14 -9.34 -0.46
#